data_AF-A0A4U6CM07-F1
#
_entry.id   AF-A0A4U6CM07-F1
#
_cell.length_a   1.000
_cell.length_b   1.000
_cell.length_c   1.000
_cell.angle_alpha   90.00
_cell.angle_beta   90.00
_cell.angle_gamma   90.00
#
_symmetry.space_group_name_H-M   'P 1'
#
loop_
_entity.id
_entity.type
_entity.pdbx_description
1 polymer ?
#
loop_
_entity_poly.entity_id
_entity_poly.type
_entity_poly.pdbx_seq_one_letter_code
_entity_poly.pdbx_strand_id
1 'polypeptide(L)'
;MNTRQRSLRITSAVIFLFTLLSGSSAVLAQVKIGTNPTTINAANNLEVEASTAGRSVSVDKTTGKVKIADGSEGNAKVLTSDANGVATWIAPSAQDSPVLFSVSNSTNQSVGFQVTAKADFGVTNYDKNNNFNLTTDEFTVPSNGTGVYQVSTMYSSLNVNWNQGTYVFIYVNGVLARYISIATCVAGVGLGGAGTIIMPLTAGDVVDLRWGVSGQTSTFFIFNLSVSYISK
;
A
#
# COMPACT_ATOMS: atom_id res chain seq x y z
N MET A 1 53.61 49.97 -55.53
CA MET A 1 52.14 49.85 -55.33
C MET A 1 51.61 51.22 -54.97
N ASN A 2 50.72 51.80 -55.78
CA ASN A 2 50.20 53.15 -55.59
C ASN A 2 49.24 53.21 -54.38
N THR A 3 49.23 54.34 -53.68
CA THR A 3 48.51 54.56 -52.40
C THR A 3 47.01 54.23 -52.47
N ARG A 4 46.38 54.38 -53.64
CA ARG A 4 44.98 53.98 -53.87
C ARG A 4 44.75 52.47 -53.80
N GLN A 5 45.65 51.64 -54.32
CA GLN A 5 45.54 50.18 -54.20
C GLN A 5 45.75 49.69 -52.77
N ARG A 6 46.55 50.39 -51.95
CA ARG A 6 46.69 50.10 -50.51
C ARG A 6 45.41 50.41 -49.75
N SER A 7 44.82 51.58 -49.96
CA SER A 7 43.56 51.99 -49.31
C SER A 7 42.42 51.01 -49.60
N LEU A 8 42.22 50.61 -50.86
CA LEU A 8 41.13 49.70 -51.22
C LEU A 8 41.28 48.33 -50.57
N ARG A 9 42.51 47.78 -50.49
CA ARG A 9 42.78 46.50 -49.84
C ARG A 9 42.53 46.54 -48.33
N ILE A 10 42.86 47.65 -47.67
CA ILE A 10 42.62 47.82 -46.24
C ILE A 10 41.13 47.91 -45.96
N THR A 11 40.38 48.71 -46.72
CA THR A 11 38.92 48.83 -46.53
C THR A 11 38.20 47.51 -46.76
N SER A 12 38.57 46.75 -47.80
CA SER A 12 38.01 45.42 -48.04
C SER A 12 38.33 44.44 -46.91
N ALA A 13 39.55 44.46 -46.36
CA ALA A 13 39.93 43.61 -45.24
C ALA A 13 39.15 43.97 -43.96
N VAL A 14 38.92 45.25 -43.70
CA VAL A 14 38.17 45.73 -42.53
C VAL A 14 36.69 45.33 -42.65
N ILE A 15 36.08 45.50 -43.82
CA ILE A 15 34.68 45.09 -44.04
C ILE A 15 34.55 43.57 -43.86
N PHE A 16 35.49 42.80 -44.41
CA PHE A 16 35.50 41.34 -44.28
C PHE A 16 35.63 40.90 -42.81
N LEU A 17 36.50 41.56 -42.04
CA LEU A 17 36.66 41.29 -40.62
C LEU A 17 35.42 41.69 -39.81
N PHE A 18 34.79 42.82 -40.13
CA PHE A 18 33.56 43.27 -39.47
C PHE A 18 32.40 42.32 -39.76
N THR A 19 32.28 41.79 -40.98
CA THR A 19 31.27 40.77 -41.30
C THR A 19 31.51 39.45 -40.56
N LEU A 20 32.77 39.05 -40.36
CA LEU A 20 33.10 37.85 -39.59
C LEU A 20 32.77 38.00 -38.11
N LEU A 21 33.05 39.16 -37.51
CA LEU A 21 32.73 39.42 -36.10
C LEU A 21 31.22 39.59 -35.87
N SER A 22 30.53 40.32 -36.76
CA SER A 22 29.09 40.60 -36.63
C SER A 22 28.19 39.41 -36.96
N GLY A 23 28.71 38.45 -37.74
CA GLY A 23 28.00 37.23 -38.13
C GLY A 23 28.18 36.06 -37.16
N SER A 24 29.04 36.19 -36.14
CA SER A 24 29.27 35.14 -35.15
C SER A 24 28.15 35.11 -34.12
N SER A 25 27.01 34.47 -34.45
CA SER A 25 26.10 34.00 -33.41
C SER A 25 26.81 32.90 -32.63
N ALA A 26 26.84 33.01 -31.29
CA ALA A 26 27.39 31.97 -30.44
C ALA A 26 26.57 30.68 -30.64
N VAL A 27 27.15 29.71 -31.37
CA VAL A 27 26.60 28.36 -31.47
C VAL A 27 26.89 27.68 -30.14
N LEU A 28 25.92 27.72 -29.24
CA LEU A 28 25.97 26.95 -27.99
C LEU A 28 25.85 25.45 -28.32
N ALA A 29 26.53 24.60 -27.55
CA ALA A 29 26.62 23.16 -27.78
C ALA A 29 25.24 22.51 -27.97
N GLN A 30 25.09 21.71 -29.02
CA GLN A 30 23.89 20.96 -29.35
C GLN A 30 24.17 19.47 -29.12
N VAL A 31 23.41 18.79 -28.25
CA VAL A 31 23.48 17.33 -28.10
C VAL A 31 22.13 16.71 -28.48
N LYS A 32 22.21 15.83 -29.48
CA LYS A 32 21.17 15.02 -30.13
C LYS A 32 21.65 13.58 -30.06
N ILE A 33 20.83 12.61 -29.63
CA ILE A 33 21.11 11.19 -29.93
C ILE A 33 19.79 10.43 -30.20
N GLY A 34 19.65 9.90 -31.43
CA GLY A 34 18.47 9.23 -32.00
C GLY A 34 18.44 9.27 -33.56
N THR A 35 17.52 8.54 -34.22
CA THR A 35 17.45 8.43 -35.70
C THR A 35 16.71 9.56 -36.42
N ASN A 36 16.11 10.51 -35.70
CA ASN A 36 15.32 11.60 -36.28
C ASN A 36 16.20 12.84 -36.57
N PRO A 37 16.42 13.26 -37.83
CA PRO A 37 17.51 14.19 -38.14
C PRO A 37 17.16 15.68 -38.22
N THR A 38 15.91 16.14 -38.05
CA THR A 38 15.56 17.48 -38.57
C THR A 38 15.30 18.60 -37.56
N THR A 39 14.84 18.36 -36.34
CA THR A 39 14.56 19.46 -35.39
C THR A 39 14.63 19.02 -33.93
N ILE A 40 15.47 19.69 -33.13
CA ILE A 40 15.39 19.62 -31.65
C ILE A 40 14.23 20.50 -31.22
N ASN A 41 13.43 20.04 -30.25
CA ASN A 41 12.40 20.87 -29.67
C ASN A 41 13.04 22.07 -28.95
N ALA A 42 12.81 23.29 -29.45
CA ALA A 42 13.38 24.52 -28.89
C ALA A 42 12.95 24.82 -27.45
N ALA A 43 11.92 24.12 -26.94
CA ALA A 43 11.50 24.19 -25.55
C ALA A 43 12.39 23.38 -24.59
N ASN A 44 13.29 22.52 -25.09
CA ASN A 44 14.14 21.66 -24.28
C ASN A 44 15.61 22.11 -24.30
N ASN A 45 16.30 22.03 -23.17
CA ASN A 45 17.75 22.21 -23.08
C ASN A 45 18.52 20.94 -23.47
N LEU A 46 17.92 19.77 -23.27
CA LEU A 46 18.46 18.46 -23.64
C LEU A 46 17.30 17.57 -24.11
N GLU A 47 17.53 16.82 -25.18
CA GLU A 47 16.57 15.85 -25.72
C GLU A 47 17.30 14.65 -26.34
N VAL A 48 16.92 13.45 -25.90
CA VAL A 48 17.40 12.17 -26.41
C VAL A 48 16.17 11.38 -26.84
N GLU A 49 16.10 11.00 -28.11
CA GLU A 49 14.93 10.33 -28.71
C GLU A 49 15.26 8.88 -29.07
N ALA A 50 14.34 7.97 -28.79
CA ALA A 50 14.41 6.63 -29.37
C ALA A 50 14.01 6.66 -30.85
N SER A 51 14.29 5.56 -31.58
CA SER A 51 13.75 5.38 -32.93
C SER A 51 12.23 5.21 -32.95
N THR A 52 11.62 4.80 -31.84
CA THR A 52 10.17 4.73 -31.66
C THR A 52 9.62 6.12 -31.33
N ALA A 53 8.70 6.62 -32.15
CA ALA A 53 8.06 7.92 -31.96
C ALA A 53 7.38 8.03 -30.58
N GLY A 54 7.48 9.21 -29.97
CA GLY A 54 6.91 9.51 -28.66
C GLY A 54 7.75 9.06 -27.46
N ARG A 55 8.86 8.32 -27.68
CA ARG A 55 9.78 7.92 -26.62
C ARG A 55 11.00 8.83 -26.55
N SER A 56 11.17 9.53 -25.44
CA SER A 56 12.28 10.46 -25.26
C SER A 56 12.62 10.72 -23.79
N VAL A 57 13.83 11.21 -23.57
CA VAL A 57 14.25 11.82 -22.31
C VAL A 57 14.58 13.28 -22.61
N SER A 58 13.93 14.21 -21.92
CA SER A 58 14.16 15.64 -22.11
C SER A 58 14.21 16.43 -20.81
N VAL A 59 14.86 17.59 -20.87
CA VAL A 59 14.88 18.59 -19.81
C VAL A 59 14.29 19.88 -20.35
N ASP A 60 13.14 20.28 -19.82
CA ASP A 60 12.45 21.50 -20.22
C ASP A 60 13.28 22.74 -19.85
N LYS A 61 13.43 23.66 -20.81
CA LYS A 61 14.29 24.84 -20.67
C LYS A 61 13.79 25.85 -19.63
N THR A 62 12.47 25.94 -19.45
CA THR A 62 11.85 26.98 -18.63
C THR A 62 11.63 26.50 -17.20
N THR A 63 11.21 25.26 -17.04
CA THR A 63 10.80 24.66 -15.77
C THR A 63 11.88 23.77 -15.17
N GLY A 64 12.87 23.35 -15.95
CA GLY A 64 13.90 22.39 -15.52
C GLY A 64 13.36 20.98 -15.25
N LYS A 65 12.09 20.70 -15.57
CA LYS A 65 11.48 19.39 -15.36
C LYS A 65 12.10 18.36 -16.29
N VAL A 66 12.44 17.20 -15.72
CA VAL A 66 12.84 16.02 -16.49
C VAL A 66 11.58 15.28 -16.93
N LYS A 67 11.48 15.00 -18.23
CA LYS A 67 10.46 14.12 -18.80
C LYS A 67 11.15 12.86 -19.32
N ILE A 68 10.63 11.70 -18.90
CA ILE A 68 11.01 10.39 -19.45
C ILE A 68 9.72 9.79 -20.01
N ALA A 69 9.57 9.79 -21.32
CA ALA A 69 8.46 9.16 -22.02
C ALA A 69 8.93 7.84 -22.64
N ASP A 70 8.31 6.74 -22.26
CA ASP A 70 8.55 5.41 -22.83
C ASP A 70 7.25 4.81 -23.41
N GLY A 71 6.13 5.53 -23.32
CA GLY A 71 4.79 5.12 -23.71
C GLY A 71 4.01 4.44 -22.59
N SER A 72 4.61 4.24 -21.41
CA SER A 72 3.98 3.68 -20.22
C SER A 72 3.66 4.73 -19.16
N GLU A 73 4.12 5.98 -19.32
CA GLU A 73 3.85 7.06 -18.39
C GLU A 73 2.34 7.27 -18.16
N GLY A 74 1.99 7.79 -16.98
CA GLY A 74 0.59 8.01 -16.62
C GLY A 74 0.43 8.69 -15.27
N ASN A 75 -0.76 9.21 -15.00
CA ASN A 75 -1.06 9.83 -13.72
C ASN A 75 -0.88 8.83 -12.57
N ALA A 76 -0.30 9.27 -11.46
CA ALA A 76 0.00 8.46 -10.27
C ALA A 76 0.89 7.23 -10.51
N LYS A 77 1.57 7.12 -11.66
CA LYS A 77 2.59 6.08 -11.89
C LYS A 77 3.95 6.50 -11.37
N VAL A 78 4.78 5.51 -11.07
CA VAL A 78 6.16 5.68 -10.61
C VAL A 78 7.10 4.96 -11.58
N LEU A 79 8.22 5.60 -11.91
CA LEU A 79 9.26 5.00 -12.74
C LEU A 79 10.05 4.01 -11.90
N THR A 80 9.90 2.72 -12.19
CA THR A 80 10.51 1.63 -11.42
C THR A 80 11.46 0.84 -12.32
N SER A 81 12.66 0.57 -11.81
CA SER A 81 13.69 -0.22 -12.50
C SER A 81 13.59 -1.70 -12.13
N ASP A 82 13.72 -2.59 -13.12
CA ASP A 82 13.80 -4.03 -12.91
C ASP A 82 15.23 -4.50 -12.58
N ALA A 83 15.43 -5.81 -12.44
CA ALA A 83 16.73 -6.41 -12.14
C ALA A 83 17.79 -6.21 -13.25
N ASN A 84 17.37 -5.87 -14.47
CA ASN A 84 18.25 -5.60 -15.60
C ASN A 84 18.52 -4.08 -15.76
N GLY A 85 17.99 -3.25 -14.86
CA GLY A 85 18.11 -1.79 -14.95
C GLY A 85 17.11 -1.14 -15.90
N VAL A 86 16.15 -1.88 -16.46
CA VAL A 86 15.13 -1.34 -17.37
C VAL A 86 14.05 -0.67 -16.54
N ALA A 87 13.87 0.62 -16.75
CA ALA A 87 12.84 1.39 -16.06
C ALA A 87 11.53 1.40 -16.88
N THR A 88 10.39 1.30 -16.19
CA THR A 88 9.05 1.43 -16.78
C THR A 88 8.14 2.17 -15.80
N TRP A 89 7.24 3.01 -16.31
CA TRP A 89 6.22 3.63 -15.47
C TRP A 89 5.13 2.62 -15.14
N ILE A 90 5.06 2.27 -13.86
CA ILE A 90 4.07 1.33 -13.35
C ILE A 90 3.20 2.00 -12.30
N ALA A 91 1.97 1.51 -12.14
CA ALA A 91 1.20 1.89 -10.96
C ALA A 91 1.95 1.40 -9.70
N PRO A 92 2.01 2.19 -8.62
CA PRO A 92 2.49 1.69 -7.34
C PRO A 92 1.73 0.40 -6.99
N SER A 93 2.43 -0.58 -6.43
CA SER A 93 1.74 -1.75 -5.88
C SER A 93 0.67 -1.28 -4.91
N ALA A 94 -0.57 -1.73 -5.11
CA ALA A 94 -1.63 -1.45 -4.15
C ALA A 94 -1.16 -1.92 -2.76
N GLN A 95 -1.46 -1.15 -1.72
CA GLN A 95 -1.29 -1.63 -0.35
C GLN A 95 -2.25 -2.81 -0.17
N ASP A 96 -1.74 -4.01 -0.39
CA ASP A 96 -2.53 -5.23 -0.31
C ASP A 96 -2.40 -5.77 1.11
N SER A 97 -3.38 -5.43 1.97
CA SER A 97 -3.56 -6.16 3.22
C SER A 97 -4.00 -7.59 2.87
N PRO A 98 -3.20 -8.63 3.17
CA PRO A 98 -3.55 -10.01 2.86
C PRO A 98 -4.74 -10.51 3.70
N VAL A 99 -5.06 -9.83 4.80
CA VAL A 99 -6.16 -10.18 5.71
C VAL A 99 -6.90 -8.94 6.17
N LEU A 100 -8.20 -8.92 5.90
CA LEU A 100 -9.14 -7.95 6.44
C LEU A 100 -10.54 -8.58 6.43
N PHE A 101 -11.05 -8.90 7.62
CA PHE A 101 -12.40 -9.48 7.74
C PHE A 101 -13.13 -9.03 9.00
N SER A 102 -14.45 -9.21 8.97
CA SER A 102 -15.35 -9.06 10.11
C SER A 102 -16.48 -10.10 10.03
N VAL A 103 -16.67 -10.84 11.11
CA VAL A 103 -17.69 -11.89 11.27
C VAL A 103 -18.49 -11.66 12.55
N SER A 104 -19.72 -12.16 12.61
CA SER A 104 -20.59 -12.08 13.79
C SER A 104 -21.45 -13.31 13.96
N ASN A 105 -22.03 -13.46 15.14
CA ASN A 105 -22.98 -14.53 15.43
C ASN A 105 -24.27 -14.36 14.62
N SER A 106 -24.87 -15.48 14.20
CA SER A 106 -26.21 -15.49 13.58
C SER A 106 -27.31 -15.87 14.59
N THR A 107 -26.93 -16.54 15.68
CA THR A 107 -27.83 -17.02 16.73
C THR A 107 -27.19 -16.84 18.11
N ASN A 108 -27.98 -17.02 19.16
CA ASN A 108 -27.47 -16.97 20.53
C ASN A 108 -26.56 -18.18 20.80
N GLN A 109 -25.43 -17.95 21.45
CA GLN A 109 -24.52 -19.01 21.85
C GLN A 109 -24.55 -19.20 23.37
N SER A 110 -24.85 -20.41 23.84
CA SER A 110 -24.78 -20.76 25.27
C SER A 110 -23.45 -21.45 25.58
N VAL A 111 -22.74 -20.92 26.58
CA VAL A 111 -21.46 -21.46 27.05
C VAL A 111 -21.63 -21.93 28.49
N GLY A 112 -21.32 -23.20 28.74
CA GLY A 112 -21.47 -23.83 30.05
C GLY A 112 -20.49 -23.30 31.10
N PHE A 113 -20.88 -23.36 32.38
CA PHE A 113 -20.01 -23.00 33.50
C PHE A 113 -18.67 -23.76 33.46
N GLN A 114 -17.55 -23.05 33.63
CA GLN A 114 -16.18 -23.58 33.56
C GLN A 114 -15.82 -24.27 32.24
N VAL A 115 -16.60 -24.02 31.18
CA VAL A 115 -16.27 -24.48 29.84
C VAL A 115 -15.52 -23.38 29.09
N THR A 116 -14.47 -23.78 28.37
CA THR A 116 -13.88 -22.94 27.32
C THR A 116 -14.44 -23.39 25.98
N ALA A 117 -15.30 -22.58 25.38
CA ALA A 117 -15.97 -22.93 24.12
C ALA A 117 -15.52 -21.98 23.00
N LYS A 118 -15.35 -22.51 21.79
CA LYS A 118 -15.11 -21.71 20.58
C LYS A 118 -16.30 -20.79 20.33
N ALA A 119 -16.06 -19.56 19.90
CA ALA A 119 -17.12 -18.66 19.49
C ALA A 119 -17.73 -19.14 18.17
N ASP A 120 -19.06 -19.17 18.11
CA ASP A 120 -19.83 -19.68 16.96
C ASP A 120 -20.27 -18.49 16.09
N PHE A 121 -19.58 -18.28 14.98
CA PHE A 121 -19.88 -17.22 14.03
C PHE A 121 -20.72 -17.78 12.89
N GLY A 122 -21.79 -17.06 12.54
CA GLY A 122 -22.71 -17.51 11.49
C GLY A 122 -22.85 -16.52 10.33
N VAL A 123 -22.22 -15.36 10.41
CA VAL A 123 -22.36 -14.28 9.43
C VAL A 123 -20.98 -13.73 9.07
N THR A 124 -20.67 -13.70 7.77
CA THR A 124 -19.56 -12.90 7.23
C THR A 124 -20.07 -11.53 6.85
N ASN A 125 -19.68 -10.50 7.61
CA ASN A 125 -20.03 -9.12 7.31
C ASN A 125 -19.14 -8.55 6.19
N TYR A 126 -17.86 -8.92 6.22
CA TYR A 126 -16.87 -8.59 5.21
C TYR A 126 -15.71 -9.58 5.31
N ASP A 127 -15.17 -10.04 4.18
CA ASP A 127 -13.93 -10.80 4.15
C ASP A 127 -13.26 -10.60 2.79
N LYS A 128 -12.15 -9.86 2.77
CA LYS A 128 -11.49 -9.46 1.52
C LYS A 128 -11.00 -10.66 0.71
N ASN A 129 -10.48 -11.69 1.38
CA ASN A 129 -9.78 -12.82 0.74
C ASN A 129 -10.30 -14.17 1.22
N ASN A 130 -11.51 -14.22 1.80
CA ASN A 130 -12.12 -15.43 2.36
C ASN A 130 -11.17 -16.13 3.36
N ASN A 131 -10.59 -15.35 4.27
CA ASN A 131 -9.63 -15.83 5.25
C ASN A 131 -10.29 -16.51 6.47
N PHE A 132 -11.57 -16.22 6.75
CA PHE A 132 -12.30 -16.81 7.87
C PHE A 132 -13.24 -17.92 7.40
N ASN A 133 -13.20 -19.08 8.05
CA ASN A 133 -14.05 -20.22 7.78
C ASN A 133 -15.16 -20.34 8.84
N LEU A 134 -16.41 -20.03 8.46
CA LEU A 134 -17.59 -20.15 9.33
C LEU A 134 -17.93 -21.61 9.71
N THR A 135 -17.41 -22.62 9.01
CA THR A 135 -17.66 -24.02 9.39
C THR A 135 -16.78 -24.45 10.57
N THR A 136 -15.58 -23.88 10.67
CA THR A 136 -14.63 -24.22 11.73
C THR A 136 -14.43 -23.10 12.75
N ASP A 137 -15.02 -21.93 12.53
CA ASP A 137 -14.81 -20.69 13.30
C ASP A 137 -13.33 -20.33 13.43
N GLU A 138 -12.59 -20.43 12.34
CA GLU A 138 -11.14 -20.21 12.29
C GLU A 138 -10.72 -19.26 11.19
N PHE A 139 -9.70 -18.47 11.49
CA PHE A 139 -8.92 -17.70 10.53
C PHE A 139 -7.57 -18.39 10.31
N THR A 140 -7.19 -18.65 9.06
CA THR A 140 -5.85 -19.14 8.72
C THR A 140 -5.02 -18.04 8.07
N VAL A 141 -3.84 -17.78 8.63
CA VAL A 141 -2.91 -16.78 8.09
C VAL A 141 -2.39 -17.24 6.73
N PRO A 142 -2.59 -16.45 5.65
CA PRO A 142 -2.15 -16.84 4.30
C PRO A 142 -0.62 -16.87 4.18
N SER A 143 -0.12 -17.48 3.10
CA SER A 143 1.34 -17.65 2.87
C SER A 143 2.13 -16.33 2.80
N ASN A 144 1.49 -15.24 2.36
CA ASN A 144 2.04 -13.88 2.33
C ASN A 144 1.65 -13.05 3.56
N GLY A 145 1.06 -13.67 4.59
CA GLY A 145 0.45 -13.02 5.76
C GLY A 145 1.31 -12.96 7.02
N THR A 146 2.55 -13.45 7.03
CA THR A 146 3.41 -13.27 8.22
C THR A 146 3.58 -11.78 8.53
N GLY A 147 3.25 -11.38 9.76
CA GLY A 147 3.31 -9.99 10.19
C GLY A 147 2.52 -9.70 11.46
N VAL A 148 2.10 -8.45 11.61
CA VAL A 148 1.41 -7.92 12.78
C VAL A 148 -0.07 -7.71 12.48
N TYR A 149 -0.91 -8.19 13.39
CA TYR A 149 -2.36 -8.19 13.26
C TYR A 149 -3.04 -7.41 14.37
N GLN A 150 -4.07 -6.64 14.03
CA GLN A 150 -5.05 -6.16 14.99
C GLN A 150 -6.21 -7.14 15.05
N VAL A 151 -6.53 -7.63 16.24
CA VAL A 151 -7.69 -8.49 16.51
C VAL A 151 -8.62 -7.73 17.43
N SER A 152 -9.89 -7.63 17.08
CA SER A 152 -10.90 -6.88 17.84
C SER A 152 -12.19 -7.69 17.99
N THR A 153 -12.85 -7.54 19.14
CA THR A 153 -14.12 -8.21 19.44
C THR A 153 -14.96 -7.34 20.38
N MET A 154 -16.28 -7.46 20.26
CA MET A 154 -17.25 -7.04 21.27
C MET A 154 -18.26 -8.16 21.47
N TYR A 155 -18.88 -8.19 22.64
CA TYR A 155 -19.87 -9.18 23.01
C TYR A 155 -20.81 -8.69 24.09
N SER A 156 -21.98 -9.32 24.17
CA SER A 156 -22.97 -9.12 25.22
C SER A 156 -23.77 -10.39 25.51
N SER A 157 -24.11 -10.59 26.78
CA SER A 157 -24.89 -11.72 27.29
C SER A 157 -26.24 -11.27 27.84
N LEU A 158 -27.18 -12.22 27.86
CA LEU A 158 -28.41 -12.07 28.63
C LEU A 158 -28.11 -11.93 30.13
N ASN A 159 -29.15 -11.57 30.89
CA ASN A 159 -29.05 -11.45 32.35
C ASN A 159 -28.55 -12.75 32.98
N VAL A 160 -27.66 -12.60 33.96
CA VAL A 160 -27.13 -13.73 34.75
C VAL A 160 -27.78 -13.78 36.13
N ASN A 161 -27.84 -14.97 36.75
CA ASN A 161 -28.46 -15.14 38.07
C ASN A 161 -27.45 -15.03 39.22
N TRP A 162 -26.16 -15.08 38.91
CA TRP A 162 -25.06 -15.02 39.86
C TRP A 162 -24.04 -13.99 39.41
N ASN A 163 -23.15 -13.57 40.30
CA ASN A 163 -21.99 -12.80 39.90
C ASN A 163 -21.21 -13.59 38.85
N GLN A 164 -20.97 -12.95 37.70
CA GLN A 164 -20.43 -13.62 36.52
C GLN A 164 -19.14 -12.93 36.09
N GLY A 165 -18.16 -13.74 35.68
CA GLY A 165 -17.00 -13.27 34.93
C GLY A 165 -16.91 -13.97 33.58
N THR A 166 -16.57 -13.21 32.54
CA THR A 166 -16.31 -13.73 31.19
C THR A 166 -14.93 -13.29 30.72
N TYR A 167 -14.24 -14.23 30.09
CA TYR A 167 -12.95 -14.05 29.45
C TYR A 167 -13.11 -14.35 27.97
N VAL A 168 -12.45 -13.55 27.15
CA VAL A 168 -12.33 -13.81 25.72
C VAL A 168 -10.88 -14.12 25.40
N PHE A 169 -10.66 -15.30 24.86
CA PHE A 169 -9.35 -15.84 24.56
C PHE A 169 -9.11 -15.85 23.06
N ILE A 170 -7.85 -15.63 22.68
CA ILE A 170 -7.36 -15.93 21.34
C ILE A 170 -6.50 -17.18 21.44
N TYR A 171 -6.84 -18.18 20.65
CA TYR A 171 -6.07 -19.40 20.47
C TYR A 171 -5.33 -19.32 19.13
N VAL A 172 -4.08 -19.79 19.12
CA VAL A 172 -3.27 -19.96 17.91
C VAL A 172 -2.81 -21.40 17.87
N ASN A 173 -3.11 -22.12 16.79
CA ASN A 173 -2.82 -23.53 16.60
C ASN A 173 -3.31 -24.39 17.79
N GLY A 174 -4.50 -24.07 18.31
CA GLY A 174 -5.10 -24.77 19.45
C GLY A 174 -4.48 -24.47 20.82
N VAL A 175 -3.51 -23.57 20.92
CA VAL A 175 -2.88 -23.12 22.17
C VAL A 175 -3.34 -21.72 22.54
N LEU A 176 -3.67 -21.48 23.81
CA LEU A 176 -4.01 -20.15 24.30
C LEU A 176 -2.84 -19.19 24.06
N ALA A 177 -3.06 -18.17 23.24
CA ALA A 177 -2.07 -17.16 22.92
C ALA A 177 -2.26 -15.89 23.76
N ARG A 178 -3.50 -15.36 23.84
CA ARG A 178 -3.80 -14.07 24.47
C ARG A 178 -5.20 -14.01 25.09
N TYR A 179 -5.39 -13.05 25.99
CA TYR A 179 -6.69 -12.59 26.46
C TYR A 179 -6.98 -11.25 25.79
N ILE A 180 -8.16 -11.10 25.17
CA ILE A 180 -8.53 -9.87 24.47
C ILE A 180 -9.50 -9.00 25.27
N SER A 181 -10.39 -9.61 26.05
CA SER A 181 -11.36 -8.89 26.87
C SER A 181 -11.72 -9.68 28.12
N ILE A 182 -11.98 -8.97 29.21
CA ILE A 182 -12.44 -9.51 30.49
C ILE A 182 -13.58 -8.61 30.96
N ALA A 183 -14.69 -9.20 31.35
CA ALA A 183 -15.81 -8.48 31.94
C ALA A 183 -16.37 -9.23 33.13
N THR A 184 -16.95 -8.47 34.06
CA THR A 184 -17.62 -9.01 35.24
C THR A 184 -18.93 -8.27 35.47
N CYS A 185 -19.94 -8.94 35.99
CA CYS A 185 -21.18 -8.32 36.42
C CYS A 185 -21.73 -8.97 37.69
N VAL A 186 -22.69 -8.30 38.31
CA VAL A 186 -23.44 -8.82 39.47
C VAL A 186 -24.65 -9.63 39.01
N ALA A 187 -25.24 -10.40 39.92
CA ALA A 187 -26.51 -11.08 39.67
C ALA A 187 -27.61 -10.10 39.22
N GLY A 188 -28.43 -10.55 38.26
CA GLY A 188 -29.62 -9.83 37.76
C GLY A 188 -29.39 -8.94 36.55
N VAL A 189 -28.14 -8.77 36.07
CA VAL A 189 -27.82 -7.92 34.91
C VAL A 189 -27.11 -8.70 33.81
N GLY A 190 -27.15 -8.20 32.57
CA GLY A 190 -26.35 -8.73 31.47
C GLY A 190 -24.87 -8.35 31.61
N LEU A 191 -24.01 -9.10 30.92
CA LEU A 191 -22.58 -8.85 30.88
C LEU A 191 -22.19 -8.45 29.46
N GLY A 192 -21.33 -7.45 29.31
CA GLY A 192 -20.82 -7.06 28.01
C GLY A 192 -19.37 -6.61 28.11
N GLY A 193 -18.65 -6.75 27.00
CA GLY A 193 -17.26 -6.37 26.92
C GLY A 193 -16.84 -6.11 25.48
N ALA A 194 -15.73 -5.38 25.35
CA ALA A 194 -15.04 -5.22 24.08
C ALA A 194 -13.53 -5.27 24.35
N GLY A 195 -12.76 -5.54 23.32
CA GLY A 195 -11.32 -5.59 23.42
C GLY A 195 -10.67 -5.57 22.05
N THR A 196 -9.46 -5.00 22.02
CA THR A 196 -8.58 -5.00 20.86
C THR A 196 -7.18 -5.34 21.33
N ILE A 197 -6.49 -6.18 20.58
CA ILE A 197 -5.08 -6.49 20.79
C ILE A 197 -4.33 -6.46 19.47
N ILE A 198 -3.03 -6.19 19.56
CA ILE A 198 -2.09 -6.34 18.46
C ILE A 198 -1.22 -7.55 18.76
N MET A 199 -1.10 -8.47 17.80
CA MET A 199 -0.25 -9.65 17.96
C MET A 199 0.46 -10.04 16.66
N PRO A 200 1.69 -10.55 16.74
CA PRO A 200 2.35 -11.15 15.59
C PRO A 200 1.73 -12.51 15.29
N LEU A 201 1.58 -12.82 14.01
CA LEU A 201 1.20 -14.14 13.51
C LEU A 201 2.08 -14.53 12.33
N THR A 202 2.26 -15.83 12.14
CA THR A 202 3.06 -16.41 11.05
C THR A 202 2.16 -17.07 10.03
N ALA A 203 2.57 -17.06 8.76
CA ALA A 203 1.94 -17.84 7.70
C ALA A 203 1.64 -19.28 8.14
N GLY A 204 0.39 -19.71 7.96
CA GLY A 204 -0.10 -21.01 8.37
C GLY A 204 -0.68 -21.10 9.79
N ASP A 205 -0.52 -20.07 10.63
CA ASP A 205 -1.18 -20.04 11.94
C ASP A 205 -2.70 -20.10 11.78
N VAL A 206 -3.34 -20.97 12.56
CA VAL A 206 -4.79 -21.10 12.66
C VAL A 206 -5.24 -20.43 13.94
N VAL A 207 -6.10 -19.42 13.82
CA VAL A 207 -6.52 -18.55 14.92
C VAL A 207 -8.01 -18.70 15.16
N ASP A 208 -8.39 -18.85 16.42
CA ASP A 208 -9.78 -18.89 16.85
C ASP A 208 -10.03 -18.09 18.13
N LEU A 209 -11.28 -17.69 18.34
CA LEU A 209 -11.72 -16.98 19.53
C LEU A 209 -12.53 -17.92 20.42
N ARG A 210 -12.27 -17.90 21.74
CA ARG A 210 -13.00 -18.73 22.72
C ARG A 210 -13.53 -17.92 23.88
N TRP A 211 -14.67 -18.35 24.40
CA TRP A 211 -15.28 -17.85 25.62
C TRP A 211 -14.84 -18.68 26.81
N GLY A 212 -14.53 -18.02 27.92
CA GLY A 212 -14.47 -18.64 29.24
C GLY A 212 -15.47 -17.96 30.16
N VAL A 213 -16.28 -18.74 30.86
CA VAL A 213 -17.33 -18.21 31.75
C VAL A 213 -17.19 -18.77 33.17
N SER A 214 -17.43 -17.93 34.16
CA SER A 214 -17.32 -18.25 35.59
C SER A 214 -18.56 -17.78 36.37
N GLY A 215 -19.10 -18.64 37.23
CA GLY A 215 -20.31 -18.40 38.01
C GLY A 215 -21.47 -19.27 37.54
N GLN A 216 -21.81 -19.21 36.24
CA GLN A 216 -22.86 -20.02 35.63
C GLN A 216 -22.68 -20.18 34.11
N THR A 217 -23.57 -20.96 33.50
CA THR A 217 -23.80 -20.94 32.05
C THR A 217 -24.25 -19.53 31.62
N SER A 218 -23.65 -19.02 30.55
CA SER A 218 -23.99 -17.70 29.99
C SER A 218 -24.43 -17.84 28.55
N THR A 219 -25.43 -17.06 28.15
CA THR A 219 -25.92 -17.01 26.76
C THR A 219 -25.57 -15.66 26.16
N PHE A 220 -24.70 -15.69 25.15
CA PHE A 220 -24.29 -14.52 24.37
C PHE A 220 -25.26 -14.31 23.21
N PHE A 221 -25.78 -13.10 23.05
CA PHE A 221 -26.76 -12.77 22.01
C PHE A 221 -26.19 -11.87 20.92
N ILE A 222 -25.09 -11.16 21.21
CA ILE A 222 -24.31 -10.40 20.23
C ILE A 222 -22.85 -10.70 20.49
N PHE A 223 -22.12 -11.05 19.44
CA PHE A 223 -20.66 -11.01 19.43
C PHE A 223 -20.11 -10.95 18.01
N ASN A 224 -18.91 -10.38 17.89
CA ASN A 224 -18.22 -10.28 16.61
C ASN A 224 -16.72 -10.53 16.76
N LEU A 225 -16.06 -10.69 15.62
CA LEU A 225 -14.62 -10.71 15.48
C LEU A 225 -14.25 -9.90 14.25
N SER A 226 -13.28 -9.00 14.39
CA SER A 226 -12.68 -8.28 13.27
C SER A 226 -11.17 -8.40 13.34
N VAL A 227 -10.55 -8.71 12.21
CA VAL A 227 -9.10 -8.88 12.11
C VAL A 227 -8.58 -8.11 10.91
N SER A 228 -7.49 -7.37 11.12
CA SER A 228 -6.77 -6.70 10.05
C SER A 228 -5.27 -6.95 10.17
N TYR A 229 -4.64 -7.21 9.03
CA TYR A 229 -3.20 -7.17 8.91
C TYR A 229 -2.72 -5.72 8.85
N ILE A 230 -1.76 -5.35 9.69
CA ILE A 230 -1.28 -3.97 9.84
C ILE A 230 0.03 -3.77 9.07
N SER A 231 1.02 -4.64 9.30
CA SER A 231 2.37 -4.51 8.75
C SER A 231 3.10 -5.85 8.70
N LYS A 232 4.13 -5.95 7.83
CA LYS A 232 5.14 -7.01 7.92
C LYS A 232 6.01 -6.83 9.16
#